data_AF-A0A1V2H2R5-F1
#
_entry.id   AF-A0A1V2H2R5-F1
#
_cell.length_a   1.000
_cell.length_b   1.000
_cell.length_c   1.000
_cell.angle_alpha   90.00
_cell.angle_beta   90.00
_cell.angle_gamma   90.00
#
_symmetry.space_group_name_H-M   'P 1'
#
loop_
_entity.id
_entity.type
_entity.pdbx_description
1 polymer ?
#
loop_
_entity_poly.entity_id
_entity_poly.type
_entity_poly.pdbx_seq_one_letter_code
_entity_poly.pdbx_strand_id
1 'polypeptide(L)'
;MHSMVNGNYRARSAGLARAIAAAPAPVEPMTSYEFSQALRVIRWTPGEAAERLGFAPSTIRKMISEYGRIPEDVAAWLRPYAAETAALNARHPPPQRIGQTVPAKERGQ
;
A
#
# COMPACT_ATOMS: atom_id res chain seq x y z
N MET A 1 46.02 36.69 39.33
CA MET A 1 45.57 35.29 39.26
C MET A 1 44.11 35.23 39.66
N HIS A 2 43.34 34.33 39.03
CA HIS A 2 41.89 34.09 39.12
C HIS A 2 40.95 34.90 38.22
N SER A 3 40.72 34.29 37.06
CA SER A 3 39.48 34.25 36.28
C SER A 3 38.22 34.10 37.15
N MET A 4 37.11 34.68 36.70
CA MET A 4 35.78 34.04 36.72
C MET A 4 34.86 34.72 35.70
N VAL A 5 34.93 34.20 34.48
CA VAL A 5 33.90 34.29 33.45
C VAL A 5 32.76 33.36 33.87
N ASN A 6 31.51 33.83 33.86
CA ASN A 6 30.38 32.93 33.63
C ASN A 6 29.18 33.65 33.01
N GLY A 7 29.37 34.17 31.81
CA GLY A 7 28.28 34.45 30.88
C GLY A 7 28.11 33.23 29.97
N ASN A 8 27.16 32.35 30.27
CA ASN A 8 26.95 31.15 29.46
C ASN A 8 25.47 30.98 29.08
N TYR A 9 25.01 31.85 28.17
CA TYR A 9 23.75 31.67 27.43
C TYR A 9 23.99 31.90 25.93
N ARG A 10 24.92 31.16 25.32
CA ARG A 10 25.04 31.17 23.87
C ARG A 10 25.64 29.89 23.28
N ALA A 11 24.88 28.81 23.34
CA ALA A 11 25.10 27.66 22.47
C ALA A 11 23.81 26.83 22.34
N ARG A 12 22.71 27.48 21.93
CA ARG A 12 21.58 26.78 21.32
C ARG A 12 21.79 26.91 19.81
N SER A 13 21.72 25.78 19.10
CA SER A 13 21.76 25.66 17.62
C SER A 13 23.11 25.30 17.00
N ALA A 14 23.62 24.10 17.29
CA ALA A 14 24.54 23.40 16.38
C ALA A 14 24.23 21.91 16.44
N GLY A 15 23.40 21.42 15.52
CA GLY A 15 23.09 19.98 15.46
C GLY A 15 21.86 19.54 14.67
N LEU A 16 21.21 20.41 13.88
CA LEU A 16 20.01 20.02 13.13
C LEU A 16 19.99 20.62 11.72
N ALA A 17 21.07 20.42 10.98
CA ALA A 17 21.20 20.87 9.59
C ALA A 17 21.69 19.74 8.68
N ARG A 18 21.03 18.57 8.72
CA ARG A 18 21.22 17.53 7.69
C ARG A 18 20.13 16.44 7.71
N ALA A 19 18.86 16.81 7.66
CA ALA A 19 17.85 15.92 7.10
C ALA A 19 17.30 16.63 5.87
N ILE A 20 17.90 16.31 4.75
CA ILE A 20 17.49 16.75 3.43
C ILE A 20 16.02 16.40 3.33
N ALA A 21 15.18 17.41 3.10
CA ALA A 21 13.82 17.21 2.64
C ALA A 21 13.90 16.38 1.36
N ALA A 22 13.82 15.06 1.49
CA ALA A 22 13.40 14.21 0.40
C ALA A 22 11.99 14.71 0.10
N ALA A 23 11.85 15.55 -0.93
CA ALA A 23 10.55 15.78 -1.53
C ALA A 23 9.87 14.41 -1.61
N PRO A 24 8.63 14.23 -1.10
CA PRO A 24 7.95 12.96 -1.28
C PRO A 24 8.02 12.67 -2.77
N ALA A 25 8.60 11.52 -3.13
CA ALA A 25 8.64 11.09 -4.53
C ALA A 25 7.24 11.31 -5.12
N PRO A 26 7.11 11.78 -6.37
CA PRO A 26 5.79 11.96 -6.98
C PRO A 26 5.03 10.66 -6.78
N VAL A 27 4.01 10.70 -5.93
CA VAL A 27 3.19 9.53 -5.62
C VAL A 27 2.46 9.25 -6.91
N GLU A 28 2.95 8.28 -7.67
CA GLU A 28 2.31 7.92 -8.93
C GLU A 28 0.86 7.59 -8.64
N PRO A 29 -0.10 8.22 -9.36
CA PRO A 29 -1.50 7.99 -9.10
C PRO A 29 -1.78 6.51 -9.25
N MET A 30 -2.42 5.92 -8.23
CA MET A 30 -2.81 4.53 -8.29
C MET A 30 -3.78 4.34 -9.45
N THR A 31 -3.47 3.40 -10.32
CA THR A 31 -4.33 3.03 -11.44
C THR A 31 -5.52 2.21 -10.97
N SER A 32 -6.62 2.21 -11.72
CA SER A 32 -7.76 1.33 -11.45
C SER A 32 -7.39 -0.15 -11.46
N TYR A 33 -6.42 -0.53 -12.29
CA TYR A 33 -5.86 -1.87 -12.29
C TYR A 33 -5.16 -2.20 -10.97
N GLU A 34 -4.24 -1.35 -10.51
CA GLU A 34 -3.58 -1.53 -9.20
C GLU A 34 -4.60 -1.58 -8.06
N PHE A 35 -5.62 -0.72 -8.09
CA PHE A 35 -6.67 -0.69 -7.08
C PHE A 35 -7.45 -2.01 -7.06
N SER A 36 -7.85 -2.51 -8.23
CA SER A 36 -8.54 -3.81 -8.34
C SER A 36 -7.65 -4.98 -7.92
N GLN A 37 -6.35 -4.96 -8.22
CA GLN A 37 -5.40 -5.98 -7.76
C GLN A 37 -5.23 -5.95 -6.24
N ALA A 38 -5.10 -4.76 -5.66
CA ALA A 38 -4.98 -4.59 -4.21
C ALA A 38 -6.21 -5.16 -3.49
N LEU A 39 -7.42 -4.83 -3.94
CA LEU A 39 -8.66 -5.40 -3.39
C LEU A 39 -8.69 -6.93 -3.48
N ARG A 40 -8.20 -7.50 -4.58
CA ARG A 40 -8.13 -8.95 -4.78
C ARG A 40 -7.14 -9.62 -3.81
N VAL A 41 -5.98 -9.01 -3.61
CA VAL A 41 -4.93 -9.51 -2.70
C VAL A 41 -5.43 -9.54 -1.26
N ILE A 42 -6.11 -8.47 -0.83
CA ILE A 42 -6.70 -8.37 0.51
C ILE A 42 -8.05 -9.09 0.63
N ARG A 43 -8.54 -9.67 -0.47
CA ARG A 43 -9.80 -10.42 -0.59
C ARG A 43 -11.04 -9.62 -0.22
N TRP A 44 -11.03 -8.31 -0.42
CA TRP A 44 -12.20 -7.47 -0.17
C TRP A 44 -13.15 -7.46 -1.37
N THR A 45 -14.43 -7.60 -1.07
CA THR A 45 -15.49 -7.32 -2.05
C THR A 45 -15.64 -5.81 -2.26
N PRO A 46 -16.23 -5.34 -3.37
CA PRO A 46 -16.52 -3.92 -3.57
C PRO A 46 -17.40 -3.31 -2.46
N GLY A 47 -18.28 -4.12 -1.86
CA GLY A 47 -19.12 -3.70 -0.73
C GLY A 47 -18.30 -3.51 0.54
N GLU A 48 -17.42 -4.45 0.88
CA GLU A 48 -16.50 -4.29 2.02
C GLU A 48 -15.54 -3.13 1.83
N ALA A 49 -15.00 -2.95 0.62
CA ALA A 49 -14.16 -1.80 0.31
C ALA A 49 -14.92 -0.47 0.50
N ALA A 50 -16.21 -0.41 0.13
CA ALA A 50 -17.05 0.75 0.35
C ALA A 50 -17.22 1.05 1.85
N GLU A 51 -17.54 0.05 2.66
CA GLU A 51 -17.70 0.21 4.11
C GLU A 51 -16.39 0.58 4.81
N ARG A 52 -15.29 -0.09 4.47
CA ARG A 52 -13.97 0.12 5.11
C ARG A 52 -13.32 1.44 4.73
N LEU A 53 -13.49 1.87 3.47
CA LEU A 53 -12.94 3.13 2.98
C LEU A 53 -13.93 4.31 3.18
N GLY A 54 -15.16 4.05 3.63
CA GLY A 54 -16.18 5.08 3.85
C GLY A 54 -16.71 5.71 2.56
N PHE A 55 -16.62 5.01 1.42
CA PHE A 55 -17.15 5.48 0.15
C PHE A 55 -18.48 4.81 -0.21
N ALA A 56 -19.27 5.45 -1.07
CA ALA A 56 -20.43 4.80 -1.66
C ALA A 56 -20.02 3.62 -2.57
N PRO A 57 -20.81 2.53 -2.64
CA PRO A 57 -20.54 1.39 -3.53
C PRO A 57 -20.37 1.79 -5.00
N SER A 58 -21.13 2.78 -5.47
CA SER A 58 -21.03 3.33 -6.82
C SER A 58 -19.68 4.02 -7.07
N THR A 59 -19.10 4.64 -6.04
CA THR A 59 -17.79 5.29 -6.11
C THR A 59 -16.69 4.25 -6.22
N ILE A 60 -16.76 3.18 -5.42
CA ILE A 60 -15.83 2.04 -5.54
C ILE A 60 -15.91 1.40 -6.93
N ARG A 61 -17.12 1.17 -7.46
CA ARG A 61 -17.29 0.67 -8.83
C ARG A 61 -16.63 1.58 -9.88
N LYS A 62 -16.79 2.90 -9.77
CA LYS A 62 -16.14 3.86 -10.68
C LYS A 62 -14.61 3.78 -10.58
N MET A 63 -14.06 3.65 -9.38
CA MET A 63 -12.61 3.50 -9.16
C MET A 63 -12.06 2.21 -9.77
N ILE A 64 -12.85 1.13 -9.80
CA ILE A 64 -12.50 -0.14 -10.44
C ILE A 64 -12.61 -0.02 -11.98
N SER A 65 -13.63 0.65 -12.50
CA SER A 65 -13.94 0.69 -13.93
C SER A 65 -13.17 1.74 -14.74
N GLU A 66 -11.99 2.19 -14.32
CA GLU A 66 -11.13 3.20 -15.03
C GLU A 66 -11.71 4.62 -15.14
N TYR A 67 -12.96 4.84 -14.74
CA TYR A 67 -13.63 6.15 -14.80
C TYR A 67 -13.48 6.98 -13.52
N GLY A 68 -12.93 6.41 -12.44
CA GLY A 68 -12.81 7.04 -11.13
C GLY A 68 -11.37 7.28 -10.75
N ARG A 69 -11.02 8.53 -10.41
CA ARG A 69 -9.73 8.85 -9.77
C ARG A 69 -9.71 8.24 -8.37
N ILE A 70 -8.67 7.45 -8.08
CA ILE A 70 -8.42 6.96 -6.73
C ILE A 70 -7.78 8.11 -5.92
N PRO A 71 -8.31 8.46 -4.74
CA PRO A 71 -7.73 9.47 -3.88
C PRO A 71 -6.32 9.07 -3.46
N GLU A 72 -5.41 10.03 -3.39
CA GLU A 72 -4.01 9.77 -3.03
C GLU A 72 -3.85 9.20 -1.62
N ASP A 73 -4.71 9.61 -0.68
CA ASP A 73 -4.75 9.07 0.68
C ASP A 73 -5.09 7.56 0.70
N VAL A 74 -6.11 7.18 -0.09
CA VAL A 74 -6.51 5.77 -0.26
C VAL A 74 -5.38 4.99 -0.92
N ALA A 75 -4.75 5.54 -1.96
CA ALA A 75 -3.62 4.90 -2.64
C ALA A 75 -2.41 4.70 -1.70
N ALA A 76 -2.07 5.72 -0.91
CA ALA A 76 -0.95 5.71 0.02
C ALA A 76 -1.15 4.69 1.15
N TRP A 77 -2.39 4.48 1.60
CA TRP A 77 -2.72 3.45 2.58
C TRP A 77 -2.82 2.06 1.95
N LEU A 78 -3.49 1.93 0.81
CA LEU A 78 -3.83 0.64 0.21
C LEU A 78 -2.63 -0.08 -0.39
N ARG A 79 -1.68 0.64 -1.00
CA ARG A 79 -0.45 0.06 -1.57
C ARG A 79 0.38 -0.73 -0.54
N PRO A 80 0.83 -0.16 0.59
CA PRO A 80 1.61 -0.90 1.57
C PRO A 80 0.81 -2.02 2.23
N TYR A 81 -0.49 -1.80 2.50
CA TYR A 81 -1.35 -2.82 3.10
C TYR A 81 -1.52 -4.05 2.20
N ALA A 82 -1.74 -3.83 0.90
CA ALA A 82 -1.82 -4.91 -0.09
C ALA A 82 -0.48 -5.63 -0.25
N ALA A 83 0.64 -4.90 -0.27
CA ALA A 83 1.97 -5.50 -0.34
C ALA A 83 2.29 -6.39 0.88
N GLU A 84 1.96 -5.92 2.07
CA GLU A 84 2.10 -6.70 3.31
C GLU A 84 1.22 -7.96 3.28
N THR A 85 -0.04 -7.81 2.87
CA THR A 85 -0.96 -8.96 2.74
C THR A 85 -0.48 -9.96 1.69
N ALA A 86 0.06 -9.50 0.56
CA ALA A 86 0.67 -10.37 -0.44
C ALA A 86 1.88 -11.12 0.14
N ALA A 87 2.75 -10.44 0.90
CA ALA A 87 3.88 -11.06 1.56
C ALA A 87 3.47 -12.11 2.60
N LEU A 88 2.41 -11.85 3.37
CA LEU A 88 1.83 -12.82 4.31
C LEU A 88 1.25 -14.04 3.58
N ASN A 89 0.51 -13.82 2.49
CA ASN A 89 -0.02 -14.90 1.65
C ASN A 89 1.10 -15.71 0.98
N ALA A 90 2.23 -15.08 0.62
CA ALA A 90 3.37 -15.78 0.04
C ALA A 90 4.13 -16.62 1.10
N ARG A 91 4.18 -16.16 2.35
CA ARG A 91 4.75 -16.90 3.49
C ARG A 91 3.89 -18.10 3.89
N HIS A 92 2.58 -18.00 3.70
CA HIS A 92 1.62 -19.08 3.91
C HIS A 92 0.96 -19.45 2.59
N PRO A 93 1.69 -20.11 1.68
CA PRO A 93 1.10 -20.50 0.40
C PRO A 93 -0.16 -21.33 0.68
N PRO A 94 -1.31 -21.00 0.07
CA PRO A 94 -2.47 -21.86 0.18
C PRO A 94 -2.07 -23.27 -0.25
N PRO A 95 -2.56 -24.33 0.41
CA PRO A 95 -2.24 -25.69 0.00
C PRO A 95 -2.56 -25.82 -1.48
N GLN A 96 -1.51 -25.95 -2.30
CA GLN A 96 -1.69 -26.24 -3.70
C GLN A 96 -2.44 -27.58 -3.72
N ARG A 97 -3.66 -27.58 -4.26
CA ARG A 97 -4.40 -28.81 -4.49
C ARG A 97 -3.57 -29.62 -5.50
N ILE A 98 -2.70 -30.49 -4.99
CA ILE A 98 -2.02 -31.52 -5.77
C ILE A 98 -3.13 -32.49 -6.20
N GLY A 99 -3.81 -32.19 -7.31
CA GLY A 99 -5.02 -32.92 -7.68
C GLY A 99 -5.86 -32.35 -8.82
N GLN A 100 -5.40 -31.36 -9.58
CA GLN A 100 -5.96 -31.16 -10.92
C GLN A 100 -5.22 -32.08 -11.90
N THR A 101 -5.50 -33.38 -11.80
CA THR A 101 -5.39 -34.26 -12.96
C THR A 101 -6.36 -33.71 -14.00
N VAL A 102 -5.80 -33.05 -15.02
CA VAL A 102 -6.47 -32.77 -16.29
C VAL A 102 -7.29 -34.01 -16.71
N PRO A 103 -8.57 -33.86 -17.10
CA PRO A 103 -9.33 -34.99 -17.60
C PRO A 103 -8.66 -35.47 -18.89
N ALA A 104 -8.05 -36.66 -18.83
CA ALA A 104 -7.55 -37.37 -20.00
C ALA A 104 -8.75 -37.81 -20.84
N LYS A 105 -9.29 -36.88 -21.63
CA LYS A 105 -10.05 -37.23 -22.83
C LYS A 105 -9.06 -37.14 -23.99
N GLU A 106 -9.01 -38.24 -24.75
CA GLU A 106 -8.36 -38.42 -26.06
C GLU A 106 -6.97 -39.08 -26.09
N ARG A 107 -6.99 -40.41 -26.20
CA ARG A 107 -6.42 -41.25 -27.28
C ARG A 107 -6.75 -42.70 -26.88
N GLY A 108 -7.61 -43.45 -27.58
CA GLY A 108 -7.44 -43.82 -28.98
C GLY A 108 -6.78 -45.19 -29.03
N GLN A 109 -7.58 -46.25 -28.89
CA GLN A 109 -7.50 -47.57 -29.53
C GLN A 109 -8.49 -48.54 -28.87
#